data_AF-A0A6S6TUP2-F1
#
_entry.id   AF-A0A6S6TUP2-F1
#
_cell.length_a   1.000
_cell.length_b   1.000
_cell.length_c   1.000
_cell.angle_alpha   90.00
_cell.angle_beta   90.00
_cell.angle_gamma   90.00
#
_symmetry.space_group_name_H-M   'P 1'
#
loop_
_entity.id
_entity.type
_entity.pdbx_description
1 polymer ?
#
loop_
_entity_poly.entity_id
_entity_poly.type
_entity_poly.pdbx_seq_one_letter_code
_entity_poly.pdbx_strand_id
1 'polypeptide(L)' 'MKKYISIEQAKYIDGKENTVDFQDFILNSSHPEIQKYQDKNMFQKFNLEYGAIEWNDYDLAFPNL' A
#
# COMPACT_ATOMS: atom_id res chain seq x y z
N MET A 1 20.36 1.19 -16.37
CA MET A 1 19.88 1.18 -14.97
C MET A 1 18.37 1.04 -14.99
N LYS A 2 17.86 -0.10 -14.51
CA LYS A 2 16.44 -0.46 -14.58
C LYS A 2 15.66 0.44 -13.60
N LYS A 3 14.85 1.34 -14.13
CA LYS A 3 13.91 2.16 -13.36
C LYS A 3 12.96 1.21 -12.62
N TYR A 4 12.89 1.37 -11.31
CA TYR A 4 11.92 0.71 -10.43
C TYR A 4 10.53 0.82 -11.07
N ILE A 5 9.88 -0.35 -11.16
CA ILE A 5 8.52 -0.66 -11.60
C ILE A 5 7.72 0.60 -11.92
N SER A 6 7.53 0.86 -13.21
CA SER A 6 6.68 1.95 -13.65
C SER A 6 5.25 1.65 -13.17
N ILE A 7 4.73 2.55 -12.33
CA ILE A 7 3.30 2.66 -12.00
C ILE A 7 2.59 3.25 -13.24
N GLU A 8 2.87 2.72 -14.42
CA GLU A 8 2.34 3.22 -15.70
C GLU A 8 0.98 2.60 -16.05
N GLN A 9 0.54 1.58 -15.31
CA GLN A 9 -0.74 0.89 -15.59
C GLN A 9 -1.90 1.26 -14.67
N ALA A 10 -1.69 2.08 -13.63
CA ALA A 10 -2.77 2.58 -12.77
C ALA A 10 -3.34 3.95 -13.24
N LYS A 11 -2.76 4.52 -14.31
CA LYS A 11 -3.43 5.60 -15.05
C LYS A 11 -4.53 4.99 -15.91
N TYR A 12 -5.63 5.73 -16.06
CA TYR A 12 -6.76 5.47 -16.97
C TYR A 12 -8.04 4.85 -16.39
N ILE A 13 -8.47 5.28 -15.20
CA ILE A 13 -9.93 5.39 -14.96
C ILE A 13 -10.37 6.86 -14.77
N ASP A 14 -9.62 7.74 -14.09
CA ASP A 14 -10.02 9.17 -13.97
C ASP A 14 -8.88 10.19 -13.95
N GLY A 15 -7.63 9.77 -14.19
CA GLY A 15 -6.47 10.68 -14.28
C GLY A 15 -6.10 11.40 -12.97
N LYS A 16 -6.76 11.08 -11.85
CA LYS A 16 -6.43 11.59 -10.52
C LYS A 16 -5.37 10.72 -9.88
N GLU A 17 -4.20 11.30 -9.66
CA GLU A 17 -3.19 10.73 -8.78
C GLU A 17 -3.57 11.09 -7.34
N ASN A 18 -3.89 10.09 -6.53
CA ASN A 18 -4.14 10.26 -5.11
C ASN A 18 -2.90 9.81 -4.33
N THR A 19 -2.40 10.69 -3.45
CA THR A 19 -1.41 10.31 -2.44
C THR A 19 -2.14 9.91 -1.18
N VAL A 20 -1.91 8.70 -0.69
CA VAL A 20 -2.49 8.20 0.56
C VAL A 20 -1.37 7.99 1.57
N ASP A 21 -1.53 8.61 2.74
CA ASP A 21 -0.59 8.51 3.84
C ASP A 21 -1.07 7.48 4.87
N PHE A 22 -0.29 6.42 5.06
CA PHE A 22 -0.58 5.34 6.00
C PHE A 22 0.16 5.50 7.34
N GLN A 23 0.99 6.53 7.49
CA GLN A 23 1.89 6.67 8.63
C GLN A 23 1.15 6.69 9.97
N ASP A 24 0.15 7.56 10.13
CA ASP A 24 -0.58 7.69 11.39
C ASP A 24 -1.36 6.42 11.74
N PHE A 25 -1.91 5.73 10.74
CA PHE A 25 -2.62 4.46 10.95
C PHE A 25 -1.67 3.38 11.47
N ILE A 26 -0.49 3.23 10.85
CA ILE A 26 0.49 2.20 11.21
C ILE A 26 1.15 2.51 12.57
N LEU A 27 1.55 3.77 12.80
CA LEU A 27 2.28 4.14 14.01
C LEU A 27 1.41 4.10 15.27
N ASN A 28 0.11 4.39 15.15
CA ASN A 28 -0.81 4.39 16.29
C ASN A 28 -1.54 3.05 16.47
N SER A 29 -1.29 2.05 15.62
CA SER A 29 -1.93 0.76 15.75
C SER A 29 -1.39 -0.04 16.94
N SER A 30 -2.29 -0.57 17.76
CA SER A 30 -1.98 -1.53 18.82
C SER A 30 -2.01 -2.99 18.34
N HIS A 31 -2.39 -3.23 17.09
CA HIS A 31 -2.52 -4.58 16.55
C HIS A 31 -1.16 -5.11 16.08
N PRO A 32 -0.66 -6.25 16.61
CA PRO A 32 0.67 -6.77 16.26
C PRO A 32 0.89 -6.98 14.76
N GLU A 33 -0.14 -7.47 14.06
CA GLU A 33 -0.09 -7.69 12.60
C GLU A 33 0.03 -6.39 11.79
N ILE A 34 -0.32 -5.23 12.36
CA ILE A 34 -0.15 -3.93 11.71
C ILE A 34 1.19 -3.31 12.10
N GLN A 35 1.63 -3.48 13.35
CA GLN A 35 2.88 -2.92 13.85
C GLN A 35 4.11 -3.40 13.06
N LYS A 36 4.07 -4.61 12.47
CA LYS A 36 5.15 -5.10 11.61
C LYS A 36 5.40 -4.22 10.38
N TYR A 37 4.43 -3.43 9.94
CA TYR A 37 4.57 -2.48 8.84
C TYR A 37 5.25 -1.15 9.26
N GLN A 38 5.63 -0.99 10.53
CA GLN A 38 6.58 0.06 10.93
C GLN A 38 7.98 -0.21 10.34
N ASP A 39 8.30 -1.48 10.04
CA ASP A 39 9.45 -1.82 9.21
C ASP A 39 9.14 -1.48 7.75
N LYS A 40 9.91 -0.53 7.20
CA LYS A 40 9.79 -0.08 5.82
C LYS A 40 9.88 -1.23 4.80
N ASN A 41 10.71 -2.25 5.05
CA ASN A 41 10.85 -3.38 4.13
C ASN A 41 9.61 -4.27 4.12
N MET A 42 8.85 -4.32 5.21
CA MET A 42 7.55 -5.01 5.25
C MET A 42 6.47 -4.15 4.60
N PHE A 43 6.46 -2.85 4.89
CA PHE A 43 5.50 -1.91 4.28
C PHE A 43 5.64 -1.83 2.75
N GLN A 44 6.84 -1.98 2.19
CA GLN A 44 7.04 -1.94 0.74
C GLN A 44 6.55 -3.18 -0.02
N LYS A 45 6.11 -4.24 0.67
CA LYS A 45 5.63 -5.49 0.07
C LYS A 45 4.12 -5.53 -0.17
N PHE A 46 3.52 -4.38 -0.46
CA PHE A 46 2.10 -4.34 -0.79
C PHE A 46 1.84 -4.89 -2.19
N ASN A 47 0.65 -5.46 -2.39
CA ASN A 47 0.07 -5.69 -3.71
C ASN A 47 -1.01 -4.65 -3.96
N LEU A 48 -1.14 -4.22 -5.21
CA LEU A 48 -2.23 -3.37 -5.68
C LEU A 48 -2.98 -4.14 -6.76
N GLU A 49 -4.15 -4.66 -6.40
CA GLU A 49 -4.97 -5.48 -7.29
C GLU A 49 -6.41 -4.98 -7.27
N TYR A 50 -7.02 -4.80 -8.45
CA TYR A 50 -8.42 -4.40 -8.60
C TYR A 50 -8.87 -3.17 -7.78
N GLY A 51 -7.97 -2.19 -7.57
CA GLY A 51 -8.27 -0.99 -6.78
C GLY A 51 -8.22 -1.19 -5.26
N ALA A 52 -7.72 -2.34 -4.81
CA ALA A 52 -7.41 -2.59 -3.41
C ALA A 52 -5.89 -2.66 -3.22
N ILE A 53 -5.42 -2.11 -2.11
CA ILE A 53 -4.05 -2.36 -1.63
C ILE A 53 -4.11 -3.39 -0.51
N GLU A 54 -3.18 -4.33 -0.51
CA GLU A 54 -3.10 -5.39 0.49
C GLU A 54 -1.64 -5.71 0.86
N TRP A 55 -1.45 -6.23 2.07
CA TRP A 55 -0.18 -6.78 2.54
C TRP A 55 -0.40 -8.18 3.10
N ASN A 56 0.55 -9.09 2.82
CA ASN A 56 0.67 -10.44 3.39
C ASN A 56 -0.67 -11.15 3.63
N ASP A 57 -1.24 -11.81 2.62
CA ASP A 57 -2.46 -12.62 2.75
C ASP A 57 -3.61 -11.94 3.55
N TYR A 58 -3.82 -10.64 3.32
CA TYR A 58 -4.84 -9.79 3.96
C TYR A 58 -4.62 -9.41 5.43
N ASP A 59 -3.39 -9.50 5.95
CA ASP A 59 -3.04 -8.94 7.26
C ASP A 59 -3.37 -7.45 7.39
N LEU A 60 -3.25 -6.73 6.27
CA LEU A 60 -3.73 -5.36 6.13
C LEU A 60 -4.27 -5.17 4.71
N ALA A 61 -5.49 -4.66 4.59
CA ALA A 61 -6.10 -4.38 3.30
C ALA A 61 -6.95 -3.12 3.36
N PHE A 62 -6.85 -2.29 2.32
CA PHE A 62 -7.73 -1.14 2.12
C PHE A 62 -8.42 -1.29 0.75
N PRO A 63 -9.72 -1.63 0.73
CA PRO A 63 -10.46 -1.71 -0.52
C PRO A 63 -10.81 -0.31 -1.03
N ASN A 64 -10.80 -0.15 -2.37
CA ASN A 64 -11.26 1.04 -3.09
C ASN A 64 -10.46 2.34 -2.80
N LEU A 65 -9.15 2.31 -3.07
CA LEU A 65 -8.29 3.51 -3.07
C LEU A 65 -8.44 4.38 -4.33
#